data_AF-A0A0Q9KXV8-F1
#
_entry.id   AF-A0A0Q9KXV8-F1
#
_cell.length_a   1.000
_cell.length_b   1.000
_cell.length_c   1.000
_cell.angle_alpha   90.00
_cell.angle_beta   90.00
_cell.angle_gamma   90.00
#
_symmetry.space_group_name_H-M   'P 1'
#
loop_
_entity.id
_entity.type
_entity.pdbx_description
1 polymer ?
#
loop_
_entity_poly.entity_id
_entity_poly.type
_entity_poly.pdbx_seq_one_letter_code
_entity_poly.pdbx_strand_id
1 'polypeptide(L)'
;MYKDAQDLGPIIPVHPTRLRLDRSPRLAPGQVYVTRTGTLYHSAWCTVVAHKWDNDPDGLILIAEDTVGRRKECTDCEEPLTS
;
A
#
# COMPACT_ATOMS: atom_id res chain seq x y z
N MET A 1 -6.35 17.64 8.84
CA MET A 1 -5.13 17.90 8.04
C MET A 1 -4.09 16.90 8.53
N TYR A 2 -3.85 15.81 7.79
CA TYR A 2 -2.99 14.71 8.23
C TYR A 2 -1.53 15.12 8.10
N LYS A 3 -1.00 15.73 9.18
CA LYS A 3 0.37 16.27 9.25
C LYS A 3 1.43 15.18 9.04
N ASP A 4 1.12 13.94 9.43
CA ASP A 4 2.12 12.87 9.53
C ASP A 4 2.61 12.35 8.18
N ALA A 5 1.81 12.44 7.10
CA ALA A 5 2.18 11.88 5.80
C ALA A 5 3.09 12.80 4.96
N GLN A 6 3.04 14.12 5.18
CA GLN A 6 3.79 15.10 4.38
C GLN A 6 5.30 15.04 4.67
N ASP A 7 5.69 14.70 5.90
CA ASP A 7 7.08 14.60 6.31
C ASP A 7 7.75 13.27 5.93
N LEU A 8 6.99 12.30 5.39
CA LEU A 8 7.52 10.96 5.07
C LEU A 8 8.26 10.88 3.74
N GLY A 9 8.23 11.96 2.95
CA GLY A 9 8.74 11.99 1.59
C GLY A 9 7.64 11.74 0.55
N PRO A 10 7.92 12.09 -0.72
CA PRO A 10 6.94 12.01 -1.79
C PRO A 10 6.45 10.58 -2.01
N ILE A 11 5.18 10.43 -2.38
CA ILE A 11 4.62 9.19 -2.90
C ILE A 11 4.80 9.24 -4.40
N ILE A 12 5.60 8.34 -4.98
CA ILE A 12 5.80 8.22 -6.42
C ILE A 12 4.98 7.02 -6.90
N PRO A 13 3.78 7.22 -7.46
CA PRO A 13 2.91 6.12 -7.83
C PRO A 13 3.54 5.28 -8.94
N VAL A 14 3.46 3.97 -8.78
CA VAL A 14 3.79 2.99 -9.82
C VAL A 14 2.49 2.34 -10.28
N HIS A 15 2.32 2.23 -11.58
CA HIS A 15 1.15 1.55 -12.13
C HIS A 15 1.27 0.03 -11.89
N PRO A 16 0.21 -0.62 -11.42
CA PRO A 16 0.20 -2.08 -11.30
C PRO A 16 0.39 -2.70 -12.68
N THR A 17 1.38 -3.57 -12.81
CA THR A 17 1.58 -4.38 -14.02
C THR A 17 0.65 -5.59 -14.08
N ARG A 18 0.05 -5.96 -12.95
CA ARG A 18 -0.93 -7.05 -12.83
C ARG A 18 -2.07 -6.64 -11.90
N LEU A 19 -3.27 -7.08 -12.25
CA LEU A 19 -4.46 -6.97 -11.42
C LEU A 19 -4.87 -8.36 -10.94
N ARG A 20 -5.55 -8.42 -9.80
CA ARG A 20 -6.32 -9.60 -9.37
C ARG A 20 -7.66 -9.69 -10.12
N LEU A 21 -8.42 -10.75 -9.87
CA LEU A 21 -9.72 -11.02 -10.51
C LEU A 21 -10.75 -9.91 -10.23
N ASP A 22 -10.72 -9.31 -9.05
CA ASP A 22 -11.56 -8.20 -8.63
C ASP A 22 -11.07 -6.83 -9.14
N ARG A 23 -10.07 -6.84 -10.05
CA ARG A 23 -9.35 -5.65 -10.55
C ARG A 23 -8.54 -4.92 -9.48
N SER A 24 -8.39 -5.47 -8.28
CA SER A 24 -7.48 -4.90 -7.29
C SER A 24 -6.02 -4.99 -7.78
N PRO A 25 -5.20 -3.98 -7.49
CA PRO A 25 -3.82 -3.99 -7.92
C PRO A 25 -3.05 -5.09 -7.19
N ARG A 26 -2.15 -5.77 -7.91
CA ARG A 26 -1.27 -6.79 -7.36
C ARG A 26 0.18 -6.30 -7.41
N LEU A 27 0.89 -6.43 -6.29
CA LEU A 27 2.32 -6.10 -6.21
C LEU A 27 3.14 -6.98 -7.15
N ALA A 28 4.07 -6.35 -7.86
CA ALA A 28 5.25 -6.99 -8.43
C ALA A 28 6.40 -7.02 -7.39
N PRO A 29 7.46 -7.80 -7.61
CA PRO A 29 8.64 -7.77 -6.74
C PRO A 29 9.19 -6.34 -6.58
N GLY A 30 9.51 -5.94 -5.35
CA GLY A 30 9.99 -4.60 -5.01
C GLY A 30 8.92 -3.51 -5.03
N GLN A 31 7.63 -3.87 -5.04
CA GLN A 31 6.52 -2.94 -4.87
C GLN A 31 5.84 -3.15 -3.53
N VAL A 32 5.28 -2.07 -2.98
CA VAL A 32 4.48 -2.09 -1.75
C VAL A 32 3.23 -1.21 -1.92
N TYR A 33 2.21 -1.46 -1.10
CA TYR A 33 1.07 -0.54 -0.99
C TYR A 33 1.34 0.52 0.06
N VAL A 34 0.89 1.74 -0.20
CA VAL A 34 0.77 2.81 0.77
C VAL A 34 -0.62 3.42 0.66
N THR A 35 -1.12 3.95 1.77
CA THR A 35 -2.31 4.78 1.72
C THR A 35 -1.89 6.25 1.64
N ARG A 36 -2.68 7.07 0.92
CA ARG A 36 -2.32 8.49 0.67
C ARG A 36 -2.00 9.29 1.94
N THR A 37 -2.61 8.93 3.07
CA THR A 37 -2.45 9.60 4.37
C THR A 37 -1.80 8.72 5.43
N GLY A 38 -1.38 7.50 5.08
CA GLY A 38 -0.83 6.52 6.01
C GLY A 38 0.65 6.72 6.28
N THR A 39 1.06 6.29 7.47
CA THR A 39 2.46 6.22 7.90
C THR A 39 3.08 4.84 7.69
N LEU A 40 2.27 3.87 7.29
CA LEU A 40 2.67 2.49 7.04
C LEU A 40 2.75 2.21 5.54
N TYR A 41 3.70 1.35 5.17
CA TYR A 41 3.67 0.62 3.90
C TYR A 41 3.32 -0.85 4.15
N HIS A 42 2.71 -1.48 3.16
CA HIS A 42 2.20 -2.84 3.22
C HIS A 42 2.85 -3.67 2.12
N SER A 43 3.69 -4.62 2.52
CA SER A 43 4.41 -5.54 1.63
C SER A 43 3.52 -6.67 1.09
N ALA A 44 2.32 -6.86 1.66
CA ALA A 44 1.35 -7.86 1.25
C ALA A 44 -0.10 -7.33 1.27
N TRP A 45 -1.04 -8.19 0.88
CA TRP A 45 -2.47 -7.89 0.91
C TRP A 45 -3.06 -8.22 2.28
N CYS A 46 -2.92 -7.30 3.23
CA CYS A 46 -3.48 -7.43 4.57
C CYS A 46 -4.89 -6.85 4.68
N THR A 47 -5.54 -7.05 5.83
CA THR A 47 -6.88 -6.51 6.13
C THR A 47 -7.00 -5.00 5.91
N VAL A 48 -5.97 -4.21 6.28
CA VAL A 48 -5.95 -2.76 6.03
C VAL A 48 -6.02 -2.43 4.54
N VAL A 49 -5.25 -3.14 3.71
CA VAL A 49 -5.23 -2.94 2.26
C VAL A 49 -6.56 -3.35 1.64
N ALA A 50 -7.10 -4.49 2.03
CA ALA A 50 -8.42 -4.96 1.56
C ALA A 50 -9.53 -3.96 1.94
N HIS A 51 -9.61 -3.57 3.22
CA HIS A 51 -10.58 -2.60 3.68
C HIS A 51 -10.41 -1.24 2.99
N LYS A 52 -9.17 -0.81 2.73
CA LYS A 52 -8.92 0.44 1.99
C LYS A 52 -9.42 0.34 0.56
N TRP A 53 -9.16 -0.77 -0.11
CA TRP A 53 -9.64 -1.03 -1.47
C TRP A 53 -11.16 -1.01 -1.56
N ASP A 54 -11.86 -1.66 -0.61
CA ASP A 54 -13.31 -1.75 -0.61
C ASP A 54 -14.01 -0.39 -0.38
N ASN A 55 -13.41 0.49 0.41
CA ASN A 55 -14.02 1.76 0.81
C ASN A 55 -13.52 2.99 0.01
N ASP A 56 -12.26 2.99 -0.42
CA ASP A 56 -11.61 4.11 -1.11
C ASP A 56 -10.43 3.60 -1.96
N PRO A 57 -10.71 2.98 -3.12
CA PRO A 57 -9.68 2.38 -3.98
C PRO A 57 -8.67 3.41 -4.51
N ASP A 58 -9.10 4.65 -4.77
CA ASP A 58 -8.22 5.74 -5.20
C ASP A 58 -7.24 6.18 -4.10
N GLY A 59 -7.54 5.86 -2.84
CA GLY A 59 -6.66 6.12 -1.71
C GLY A 59 -5.59 5.05 -1.49
N LEU A 60 -5.62 3.95 -2.23
CA LEU A 60 -4.61 2.88 -2.22
C LEU A 60 -3.63 3.07 -3.38
N ILE A 61 -2.36 3.30 -3.05
CA ILE A 61 -1.32 3.65 -4.02
C ILE A 61 -0.23 2.59 -3.97
N LEU A 62 0.25 2.17 -5.14
CA LEU A 62 1.41 1.31 -5.26
C LEU A 62 2.64 2.17 -5.46
N ILE A 63 3.71 1.85 -4.76
CA ILE A 63 5.01 2.52 -4.92
C ILE A 63 6.11 1.47 -4.98
N ALA A 64 7.29 1.87 -5.45
CA ALA A 64 8.48 1.03 -5.30
C ALA A 64 8.94 1.03 -3.82
N GLU A 65 9.39 -0.11 -3.33
CA GLU A 65 9.80 -0.30 -1.93
C GLU A 65 10.93 0.65 -1.53
N ASP A 66 11.87 0.95 -2.43
CA ASP A 66 12.95 1.91 -2.18
C ASP A 66 12.48 3.36 -2.03
N THR A 67 11.23 3.65 -2.40
CA THR A 67 10.61 4.98 -2.32
C THR A 67 9.68 5.17 -1.11
N VAL A 68 9.61 4.19 -0.20
CA VAL A 68 8.75 4.27 1.00
C VAL A 68 9.11 5.43 1.93
N GLY A 69 10.33 5.95 1.84
CA GLY A 69 10.81 7.05 2.66
C GLY A 69 10.85 6.69 4.15
N ARG A 70 10.24 7.52 5.00
CA ARG A 70 10.21 7.29 6.47
C ARG A 70 9.03 6.44 6.94
N ARG A 71 8.27 5.82 6.03
CA ARG A 71 7.15 4.95 6.37
C ARG A 71 7.66 3.68 7.06
N LYS A 72 6.87 3.16 7.99
CA LYS A 72 7.17 1.89 8.67
C LYS A 72 6.49 0.73 7.98
N GLU A 73 7.04 -0.46 8.11
CA GLU A 73 6.35 -1.66 7.65
C GLU A 73 5.13 -1.94 8.53
N CYS A 74 4.04 -2.35 7.91
CA CYS A 74 2.89 -2.87 8.63
C CYS A 74 3.18 -4.31 9.10
N THR A 75 3.16 -4.52 10.41
CA THR A 75 3.42 -5.82 11.04
C THR A 75 2.32 -6.86 10.78
N ASP A 76 1.09 -6.41 10.52
CA ASP A 76 -0.05 -7.29 10.19
C ASP A 76 -0.03 -7.78 8.74
N CYS A 77 0.96 -7.39 7.93
CA CYS A 77 1.12 -7.92 6.57
C CYS A 77 1.70 -9.33 6.53
N GLU A 78 2.23 -9.84 7.65
CA GLU A 78 2.83 -11.17 7.75
C GLU A 78 1.82 -12.32 7.82
N GLU A 79 0.55 -12.04 8.14
CA GLU A 79 -0.45 -13.10 8.12
C GLU A 79 -1.03 -13.22 6.71
N PRO A 80 -0.82 -14.35 6.01
CA PRO A 80 -1.66 -14.65 4.86
C PRO A 80 -3.10 -14.59 5.37
N LEU A 81 -3.98 -13.97 4.58
CA LEU A 81 -5.41 -14.23 4.69
C LEU A 81 -5.61 -15.71 4.36
N THR A 82 -5.27 -16.59 5.31
CA THR A 82 -5.43 -18.02 5.20
C THR A 82 -6.92 -18.29 5.29
N SER A 83 -7.45 -18.59 4.11
CA SER A 83 -8.65 -19.39 3.80
C SER A 83 -10.00 -18.96 4.35
#